data_AF-A0A7S1XTH3-F1
#
_entry.id   AF-A0A7S1XTH3-F1
#
_cell.length_a   1.000
_cell.length_b   1.000
_cell.length_c   1.000
_cell.angle_alpha   90.00
_cell.angle_beta   90.00
_cell.angle_gamma   90.00
#
_symmetry.space_group_name_H-M   'P 1'
#
loop_
_entity.id
_entity.type
_entity.pdbx_description
1 polymer ?
#
loop_
_entity_poly.entity_id
_entity_poly.type
_entity_poly.pdbx_seq_one_letter_code
_entity_poly.pdbx_strand_id
1 'polypeptide(L)'
;EILDLIARVPAGAEGTTRVNALIDTGALITGFSNFEVAAKLLDLGLAWCDGVVFLDENDEKKILIRDSRRVLSLENCGIPLERRFVFYDHVHCTGMDIKHAVNARAILTLGK
;
A
#
# COMPACT_ATOMS: atom_id res chain seq x y z
N GLU A 1 -9.15 5.72 11.86
CA GLU A 1 -10.28 4.77 11.77
C GLU A 1 -10.09 3.75 10.65
N ILE A 2 -10.12 4.12 9.36
CA ILE A 2 -9.95 3.13 8.26
C ILE A 2 -8.50 2.66 8.05
N LEU A 3 -7.53 3.57 7.99
CA LEU A 3 -6.11 3.21 7.78
C LEU A 3 -5.54 2.40 8.95
N ASP A 4 -6.03 2.64 10.16
CA ASP A 4 -5.65 1.88 11.35
C ASP A 4 -6.18 0.45 11.27
N LEU A 5 -7.46 0.27 10.87
CA LEU A 5 -8.04 -1.05 10.60
C LEU A 5 -7.23 -1.83 9.55
N ILE A 6 -6.86 -1.17 8.45
CA ILE A 6 -6.11 -1.77 7.35
C ILE A 6 -4.69 -2.15 7.77
N ALA A 7 -3.98 -1.24 8.45
CA ALA A 7 -2.59 -1.47 8.85
C ALA A 7 -2.46 -2.55 9.93
N ARG A 8 -3.52 -2.75 10.73
CA ARG A 8 -3.58 -3.74 11.80
C ARG A 8 -4.23 -5.05 11.41
N VAL A 9 -4.67 -5.24 10.16
CA VAL A 9 -5.15 -6.56 9.72
C VAL A 9 -4.09 -7.59 10.09
N PRO A 10 -4.40 -8.53 10.99
CA PRO A 10 -3.37 -9.27 11.69
C PRO A 10 -2.45 -9.99 10.72
N ALA A 11 -1.14 -9.81 10.88
CA ALA A 11 -0.15 -10.76 10.40
C ALA A 11 -0.17 -11.99 11.33
N GLY A 12 -1.32 -12.67 11.41
CA GLY A 12 -1.57 -13.69 12.43
C GLY A 12 -1.18 -15.08 11.94
N ALA A 13 -0.46 -15.80 12.82
CA ALA A 13 -0.16 -17.22 12.74
C ALA A 13 -1.41 -18.06 12.43
N GLU A 14 -1.19 -19.14 11.66
CA GLU A 14 -2.14 -20.19 11.25
C GLU A 14 -3.57 -19.73 10.91
N GLY A 15 -3.76 -19.36 9.64
CA GLY A 15 -5.09 -19.24 9.02
C GLY A 15 -5.59 -17.82 8.76
N THR A 16 -4.89 -16.77 9.20
CA THR A 16 -5.24 -15.38 8.88
C THR A 16 -4.36 -14.79 7.79
N THR A 17 -4.94 -13.90 7.00
CA THR A 17 -4.53 -13.58 5.65
C THR A 17 -3.73 -12.28 5.61
N ARG A 18 -2.44 -12.35 5.27
CA ARG A 18 -1.67 -11.15 4.87
C ARG A 18 -2.36 -10.48 3.69
N VAL A 19 -2.47 -9.16 3.74
CA VAL A 19 -2.92 -8.32 2.62
C VAL A 19 -1.73 -7.55 2.06
N ASN A 20 -1.68 -7.40 0.75
CA ASN A 20 -0.57 -6.80 -0.01
C ASN A 20 -0.97 -5.49 -0.67
N ALA A 21 -2.27 -5.18 -0.74
CA ALA A 21 -2.74 -3.96 -1.36
C ALA A 21 -3.96 -3.38 -0.66
N LEU A 22 -4.10 -2.06 -0.80
CA LEU A 22 -5.31 -1.30 -0.54
C LEU A 22 -5.71 -0.58 -1.82
N ILE A 23 -6.93 -0.81 -2.26
CA ILE A 23 -7.50 -0.21 -3.46
C ILE A 23 -8.68 0.67 -3.01
N ASP A 24 -8.53 1.98 -3.11
CA ASP A 24 -9.53 2.93 -2.63
C ASP A 24 -10.57 3.30 -3.71
N THR A 25 -11.30 2.31 -4.24
CA THR A 25 -12.35 2.57 -5.23
C THR A 25 -13.55 3.34 -4.68
N GLY A 26 -13.76 3.33 -3.36
CA GLY A 26 -14.84 4.07 -2.71
C GLY A 26 -14.50 5.54 -2.40
N ALA A 27 -13.28 5.99 -2.71
CA ALA A 27 -12.76 7.31 -2.35
C ALA A 27 -12.96 7.63 -0.84
N LEU A 28 -12.78 6.62 0.01
CA LEU A 28 -12.98 6.75 1.46
C LEU A 28 -11.75 7.34 2.16
N ILE A 29 -10.58 7.34 1.51
CA ILE A 29 -9.33 7.88 2.05
C ILE A 29 -9.15 9.28 1.49
N THR A 30 -9.62 10.27 2.23
CA THR A 30 -9.63 11.68 1.82
C THR A 30 -8.72 12.53 2.71
N GLY A 31 -8.31 13.69 2.19
CA GLY A 31 -7.48 14.65 2.92
C GLY A 31 -6.02 14.22 3.11
N PHE A 32 -5.56 13.23 2.36
CA PHE A 32 -4.17 12.77 2.34
C PHE A 32 -3.66 12.66 0.91
N SER A 33 -2.41 13.06 0.70
CA SER A 33 -1.64 12.62 -0.45
C SER A 33 -1.31 11.13 -0.35
N ASN A 34 -1.04 10.50 -1.48
CA ASN A 34 -0.65 9.09 -1.53
C ASN A 34 0.61 8.79 -0.70
N PHE A 35 1.55 9.74 -0.66
CA PHE A 35 2.72 9.66 0.21
C PHE A 35 2.33 9.63 1.70
N GLU A 36 1.41 10.49 2.13
CA GLU A 36 0.94 10.53 3.52
C GLU A 36 0.19 9.25 3.90
N VAL A 37 -0.60 8.69 2.99
CA VAL A 37 -1.23 7.37 3.20
C VAL A 37 -0.17 6.29 3.37
N ALA A 38 0.84 6.24 2.49
CA ALA A 38 1.95 5.29 2.58
C ALA A 38 2.70 5.41 3.92
N ALA A 39 3.01 6.63 4.35
CA ALA A 39 3.67 6.89 5.62
C ALA A 39 2.81 6.43 6.81
N LYS A 40 1.53 6.79 6.82
CA LYS A 40 0.59 6.38 7.89
C LYS A 40 0.42 4.87 7.97
N LEU A 41 0.32 4.17 6.84
CA LEU A 41 0.22 2.71 6.82
C LEU A 41 1.44 2.04 7.46
N LEU A 42 2.64 2.57 7.22
CA LEU A 42 3.87 2.11 7.86
C LEU A 42 3.91 2.45 9.36
N ASP A 43 3.43 3.64 9.74
CA ASP A 43 3.42 4.09 11.14
C ASP A 43 2.41 3.32 12.00
N LEU A 44 1.23 3.01 11.46
CA LEU A 44 0.14 2.37 12.18
C LEU A 44 0.29 0.84 12.25
N GLY A 45 1.04 0.22 11.33
CA GLY A 45 1.15 -1.24 11.26
C GLY A 45 1.97 -1.75 10.08
N LEU A 46 1.49 -2.81 9.42
CA LEU A 46 2.21 -3.51 8.33
C LEU A 46 3.63 -3.98 8.71
N ALA A 47 3.81 -4.53 9.91
CA ALA A 47 5.14 -4.89 10.46
C ALA A 47 5.96 -5.86 9.58
N TRP A 48 5.31 -6.61 8.68
CA TRP A 48 5.96 -7.52 7.74
C TRP A 48 6.51 -6.84 6.48
N CYS A 49 6.11 -5.60 6.23
CA CYS A 49 6.36 -4.86 4.99
C CYS A 49 7.54 -3.90 5.15
N ASP A 50 8.44 -3.90 4.17
CA ASP A 50 9.63 -3.03 4.16
C ASP A 50 9.40 -1.73 3.38
N GLY A 51 8.32 -1.63 2.62
CA GLY A 51 7.96 -0.39 1.94
C GLY A 51 6.60 -0.41 1.25
N VAL A 52 5.98 0.77 1.23
CA VAL A 52 4.67 0.98 0.62
C VAL A 52 4.85 1.64 -0.74
N VAL A 53 4.35 0.99 -1.78
CA VAL A 53 4.27 1.49 -3.15
C VAL A 53 3.05 2.40 -3.27
N PHE A 54 3.22 3.53 -3.94
CA PHE A 54 2.17 4.50 -4.21
C PHE A 54 2.47 5.25 -5.50
N LEU A 55 1.50 5.98 -6.05
CA LEU A 55 1.75 6.92 -7.14
C LEU A 55 1.92 8.33 -6.59
N ASP A 56 2.93 9.04 -7.06
CA ASP A 56 3.07 10.45 -6.72
C ASP A 56 2.18 11.34 -7.60
N GLU A 57 2.31 12.65 -7.42
CA GLU A 57 1.56 13.67 -8.16
C GLU A 57 1.87 13.75 -9.66
N ASN A 58 2.92 13.06 -10.13
CA ASN A 58 3.30 12.97 -11.54
C ASN A 58 2.97 11.59 -12.14
N ASP A 59 2.11 10.82 -11.47
CA ASP A 59 1.73 9.43 -11.81
C ASP A 59 2.92 8.46 -11.84
N GLU A 60 4.03 8.81 -11.19
CA GLU A 60 5.21 7.96 -11.13
C GLU A 60 5.08 6.93 -10.01
N LYS A 61 5.44 5.68 -10.31
CA LYS A 61 5.44 4.60 -9.32
C LYS A 61 6.58 4.82 -8.34
N LYS A 62 6.24 5.13 -7.09
CA LYS A 62 7.19 5.33 -6.00
C LYS A 62 7.06 4.25 -4.94
N ILE A 63 8.09 4.11 -4.12
CA ILE A 63 8.04 3.32 -2.90
C ILE A 63 8.64 4.10 -1.74
N LEU A 64 7.91 4.17 -0.64
CA LEU A 64 8.40 4.68 0.64
C LEU A 64 9.02 3.52 1.43
N ILE A 65 10.32 3.60 1.70
CA ILE A 65 11.04 2.59 2.49
C ILE A 65 10.78 2.81 3.98
N ARG A 66 10.42 1.75 4.71
CA ARG A 66 10.14 1.80 6.16
C ARG A 66 11.30 2.35 6.98
N ASP A 67 12.48 1.76 6.83
CA ASP A 67 13.61 2.03 7.72
C ASP A 67 14.20 3.42 7.51
N SER A 68 14.36 3.82 6.25
CA SER A 68 15.04 5.08 5.90
C SER A 68 14.08 6.25 5.67
N ARG A 69 12.77 5.99 5.51
CA ARG A 69 11.75 6.96 5.07
C ARG A 69 12.09 7.65 3.74
N ARG A 70 13.01 7.08 2.97
CA ARG A 70 13.33 7.57 1.63
C ARG A 70 12.28 7.08 0.63
N VAL A 71 11.97 7.96 -0.30
CA VAL A 71 11.17 7.63 -1.48
C VAL A 71 12.11 7.31 -2.64
N LEU A 72 11.87 6.19 -3.32
CA LEU A 72 12.59 5.80 -4.54
C LEU A 72 11.59 5.56 -5.68
N SER A 73 12.06 5.64 -6.92
CA SER A 73 11.33 5.04 -8.04
C SER A 73 11.18 3.54 -7.80
N LEU A 74 9.98 2.99 -8.06
CA LEU A 74 9.68 1.57 -7.89
C LEU A 74 10.59 0.69 -8.78
N GLU A 75 10.99 1.20 -9.94
CA GLU A 75 11.87 0.48 -10.87
C GLU A 75 13.27 0.22 -10.29
N ASN A 76 13.72 1.12 -9.41
CA ASN A 76 15.02 1.03 -8.75
C ASN A 76 14.92 0.37 -7.35
N CYS A 77 13.77 -0.24 -7.04
CA CYS A 77 13.53 -0.84 -5.73
C CYS A 77 13.95 -2.32 -5.67
N GLY A 78 14.84 -2.64 -4.73
CA GLY A 78 15.28 -4.00 -4.43
C GLY A 78 14.41 -4.77 -3.41
N ILE A 79 13.36 -4.17 -2.83
CA ILE A 79 12.49 -4.85 -1.85
C ILE A 79 11.75 -6.00 -2.57
N PRO A 80 11.74 -7.25 -2.07
CA PRO A 80 10.98 -8.34 -2.71
C PRO A 80 9.46 -8.07 -2.77
N LEU A 81 8.75 -8.62 -3.76
CA LEU A 81 7.30 -8.37 -3.94
C LEU A 81 6.48 -8.74 -2.71
N GLU A 82 6.87 -9.80 -1.99
CA GLU A 82 6.21 -10.34 -0.81
C GLU A 82 6.39 -9.47 0.44
N ARG A 83 7.30 -8.48 0.37
CA ARG A 83 7.60 -7.51 1.43
C ARG A 83 7.15 -6.10 1.06
N ARG A 84 6.43 -5.93 -0.06
CA ARG A 84 5.80 -4.67 -0.48
C ARG A 84 4.32 -4.67 -0.12
N PHE A 85 3.83 -3.50 0.23
CA PHE A 85 2.40 -3.19 0.25
C PHE A 85 2.12 -2.13 -0.81
N VAL A 86 0.98 -2.17 -1.49
CA VAL A 86 0.65 -1.21 -2.55
C VAL A 86 -0.62 -0.45 -2.19
N PHE A 87 -0.57 0.87 -2.28
CA PHE A 87 -1.75 1.72 -2.18
C PHE A 87 -2.14 2.24 -3.55
N TYR A 88 -3.39 1.99 -3.94
CA TYR A 88 -4.04 2.57 -5.12
C TYR A 88 -5.11 3.54 -4.64
N ASP A 89 -4.98 4.82 -5.01
CA ASP A 89 -6.06 5.79 -4.80
C ASP A 89 -7.17 5.59 -5.83
N HIS A 90 -8.29 6.31 -5.64
CA HIS A 90 -9.45 6.26 -6.52
C HIS A 90 -9.14 6.59 -8.00
N VAL A 91 -8.34 7.62 -8.26
CA VAL A 91 -8.03 8.10 -9.61
C VAL A 91 -7.17 7.09 -10.37
N HIS A 92 -6.30 6.38 -9.65
CA HIS A 92 -5.29 5.46 -10.17
C HIS A 92 -5.65 3.98 -9.96
N CYS A 93 -6.94 3.67 -9.84
CA CYS A 93 -7.42 2.29 -9.74
C CYS A 93 -7.34 1.49 -11.06
N THR A 94 -7.15 2.17 -12.21
CA THR A 94 -7.11 1.53 -13.55
C THR A 94 -5.94 2.04 -14.39
N GLY A 95 -5.50 1.25 -15.37
CA GLY A 95 -4.45 1.65 -16.32
C GLY A 95 -3.00 1.51 -15.85
N MET A 96 -2.77 1.03 -14.62
CA MET A 96 -1.44 0.89 -14.04
C MET A 96 -1.04 -0.55 -13.77
N ASP A 97 0.10 -0.98 -14.33
CA ASP A 97 0.70 -2.29 -14.07
C ASP A 97 1.72 -2.19 -12.93
N ILE A 98 1.33 -2.66 -11.73
CA ILE A 98 2.22 -2.84 -10.58
C ILE A 98 2.26 -4.33 -10.26
N LYS A 99 3.45 -4.92 -10.34
CA LYS A 99 3.67 -6.33 -10.06
C LYS A 99 3.41 -6.66 -8.59
N HIS A 100 2.74 -7.78 -8.36
CA HIS A 100 2.43 -8.34 -7.04
C HIS A 100 2.97 -9.76 -6.89
N ALA A 101 3.05 -10.23 -5.64
CA ALA A 101 3.26 -11.66 -5.38
C ALA A 101 2.07 -12.48 -5.93
N VAL A 102 2.32 -13.71 -6.36
CA VAL A 102 1.31 -14.58 -7.01
C VAL A 102 0.08 -14.82 -6.12
N ASN A 103 0.26 -14.84 -4.81
CA ASN A 103 -0.78 -15.04 -3.82
C ASN A 103 -1.22 -13.73 -3.12
N ALA A 104 -0.94 -12.58 -3.74
CA ALA A 104 -1.29 -11.28 -3.18
C ALA A 104 -2.80 -11.12 -2.99
N ARG A 105 -3.17 -10.44 -1.91
CA ARG A 105 -4.57 -10.17 -1.55
C ARG A 105 -4.77 -8.70 -1.28
N ALA A 106 -5.90 -8.15 -1.68
CA ALA A 106 -6.19 -6.73 -1.57
C ALA A 106 -7.39 -6.47 -0.66
N ILE A 107 -7.35 -5.33 0.03
CA ILE A 107 -8.53 -4.70 0.62
C ILE A 107 -9.06 -3.69 -0.38
N LEU A 108 -10.37 -3.72 -0.62
CA LEU A 108 -11.07 -2.81 -1.52
C LEU A 108 -12.05 -1.96 -0.71
N THR A 109 -12.02 -0.65 -0.87
CA THR A 109 -13.08 0.21 -0.32
C THR A 109 -14.25 0.30 -1.30
N LEU A 110 -15.48 0.19 -0.82
CA LEU A 110 -16.68 0.33 -1.64
C LEU A 110 -17.40 1.64 -1.29
N GLY A 111 -17.69 2.45 -2.31
CA GLY A 111 -18.53 3.64 -2.19
C GLY A 111 -20.02 3.27 -2.08
N LYS A 112 -20.84 4.25 -1.73
CA LYS A 112 -22.31 4.13 -1.70
C LYS A 112 -22.94 4.19 -3.09
#